data_AF-A0AAD7DE87-F1
#
_entry.id   AF-A0AAD7DE87-F1
#
_cell.length_a   1.000
_cell.length_b   1.000
_cell.length_c   1.000
_cell.angle_alpha   90.00
_cell.angle_beta   90.00
_cell.angle_gamma   90.00
#
_symmetry.space_group_name_H-M   'P 1'
#
loop_
_entity.id
_entity.type
_entity.pdbx_description
1 polymer ?
#
loop_
_entity_poly.entity_id
_entity_poly.type
_entity_poly.pdbx_seq_one_letter_code
_entity_poly.pdbx_strand_id
1 'polypeptide(L)' 'DTTVSALSTFFLAMLANPEAQRKAQMEIDAVTGGKYIPGLDDEAAMPYVSALV' A
#
# COMPACT_ATOMS: atom_id res chain seq x y z
N ASP A 1 4.08 3.37 -20.54
CA ASP A 1 2.70 3.85 -20.29
C ASP A 1 1.87 3.05 -19.29
N THR A 2 2.18 1.79 -18.98
CA THR A 2 1.36 0.97 -18.07
C THR A 2 1.57 1.28 -16.59
N THR A 3 2.81 1.56 -16.17
CA THR A 3 3.15 1.86 -14.76
C THR A 3 2.55 3.18 -14.27
N VAL A 4 2.63 4.23 -15.09
CA VAL A 4 2.04 5.55 -14.79
C VAL A 4 0.51 5.46 -14.68
N SER A 5 -0.12 4.67 -15.55
CA SER A 5 -1.57 4.46 -15.53
C SER A 5 -2.02 3.68 -14.29
N ALA A 6 -1.26 2.64 -13.91
CA ALA A 6 -1.52 1.87 -12.69
C ALA A 6 -1.38 2.73 -11.43
N LEU A 7 -0.30 3.51 -11.31
CA LEU A 7 -0.08 4.43 -10.18
C LEU A 7 -1.19 5.49 -10.10
N SER A 8 -1.58 6.08 -11.23
CA SER A 8 -2.67 7.06 -11.25
C SER A 8 -4.00 6.46 -10.78
N THR A 9 -4.29 5.23 -11.20
CA THR A 9 -5.49 4.49 -10.78
C THR A 9 -5.46 4.15 -9.30
N PHE A 10 -4.30 3.73 -8.79
CA PHE A 10 -4.09 3.44 -7.37
C PHE A 10 -4.31 4.68 -6.50
N PHE A 11 -3.71 5.82 -6.86
CA PHE A 11 -3.93 7.07 -6.14
C PHE A 11 -5.40 7.51 -6.16
N LEU A 12 -6.07 7.37 -7.32
CA LEU A 12 -7.50 7.67 -7.41
C LEU A 12 -8.34 6.75 -6.51
N ALA A 13 -8.03 5.45 -6.47
CA ALA A 13 -8.72 4.48 -5.62
C ALA A 13 -8.54 4.78 -4.13
N MET A 14 -7.33 5.18 -3.70
CA MET A 14 -7.06 5.57 -2.32
C MET A 14 -7.76 6.88 -1.92
N LEU A 15 -7.77 7.88 -2.81
CA LEU A 15 -8.51 9.13 -2.58
C LEU A 15 -10.03 8.90 -2.48
N ALA A 16 -10.56 7.98 -3.29
CA ALA A 16 -11.99 7.62 -3.26
C ALA A 16 -12.35 6.75 -2.04
N ASN A 17 -11.40 5.98 -1.50
CA ASN A 17 -11.61 5.03 -0.40
C ASN A 17 -10.62 5.28 0.75
N PRO A 18 -10.79 6.38 1.51
CA PRO A 18 -9.86 6.75 2.59
C PRO A 18 -9.77 5.69 3.69
N GLU A 19 -10.82 4.88 3.89
CA GLU A 19 -10.76 3.76 4.83
C GLU A 19 -9.82 2.64 4.37
N ALA A 20 -9.79 2.34 3.08
CA ALA A 20 -8.89 1.34 2.52
C ALA A 20 -7.44 1.84 2.61
N GLN A 21 -7.20 3.12 2.29
CA GLN A 21 -5.89 3.74 2.49
C GLN A 21 -5.44 3.66 3.95
N ARG A 22 -6.33 3.95 4.92
CA ARG A 22 -6.00 3.87 6.34
C ARG A 22 -5.66 2.44 6.78
N LYS A 23 -6.38 1.43 6.29
CA LYS A 23 -6.08 0.01 6.57
C LYS A 23 -4.72 -0.40 6.01
N ALA A 24 -4.40 0.02 4.78
CA ALA A 24 -3.10 -0.22 4.18
C ALA A 24 -1.97 0.40 5.01
N GLN A 25 -2.15 1.65 5.46
CA GLN A 25 -1.17 2.31 6.32
C GLN A 25 -1.00 1.60 7.67
N MET A 26 -2.09 1.12 8.29
CA MET A 26 -2.00 0.35 9.53
C MET A 26 -1.23 -0.95 9.36
N GLU A 27 -1.39 -1.66 8.25
CA GLU A 27 -0.63 -2.88 7.96
C GLU A 27 0.86 -2.56 7.79
N ILE A 28 1.19 -1.51 7.03
CA ILE A 28 2.56 -1.01 6.85
C ILE A 28 3.20 -0.67 8.20
N ASP A 29 2.49 0.09 9.04
CA ASP A 29 2.97 0.50 10.35
C ASP A 29 3.12 -0.69 11.30
N ALA A 30 2.26 -1.70 11.20
CA ALA A 30 2.34 -2.92 12.00
C ALA A 30 3.56 -3.78 11.64
N VAL A 31 3.89 -3.89 10.34
CA VAL A 31 5.03 -4.67 9.86
C VAL A 31 6.35 -3.93 10.12
N THR A 32 6.42 -2.65 9.78
CA THR A 32 7.66 -1.86 9.89
C THR A 32 7.90 -1.28 11.28
N GLY A 33 6.87 -1.23 12.12
CA GLY A 33 6.87 -0.53 13.40
C GLY A 33 7.17 0.98 13.27
N GLY A 34 7.04 1.55 12.06
CA GLY A 34 7.40 2.93 11.75
C GLY A 34 8.90 3.24 11.82
N LYS A 35 9.77 2.21 11.83
CA LYS A 35 11.22 2.37 12.03
C LYS A 35 12.02 2.40 10.74
N TYR A 36 11.47 1.85 9.67
CA TYR A 36 12.13 1.73 8.37
C TYR A 36 11.09 1.75 7.26
N ILE A 37 11.55 2.06 6.04
CA ILE A 37 10.71 2.04 4.84
C ILE A 37 10.63 0.57 4.38
N PRO A 38 9.42 0.03 4.10
CA PRO A 38 9.27 -1.35 3.69
C PRO A 38 10.06 -1.66 2.41
N GLY A 39 10.67 -2.84 2.37
CA GLY A 39 11.34 -3.40 1.20
C GLY A 39 10.51 -4.51 0.54
N LEU A 40 11.07 -5.11 -0.53
CA LEU A 40 10.44 -6.25 -1.22
C LEU A 40 10.33 -7.49 -0.32
N ASP A 41 11.25 -7.65 0.63
CA ASP A 41 11.24 -8.78 1.56
C ASP A 41 10.06 -8.72 2.54
N ASP A 42 9.53 -7.52 2.81
CA ASP A 42 8.38 -7.30 3.69
C ASP A 42 7.04 -7.53 2.96
N GLU A 43 7.02 -7.66 1.63
CA GLU A 43 5.80 -7.79 0.82
C GLU A 43 4.95 -9.00 1.27
N ALA A 44 5.59 -10.13 1.56
CA ALA A 44 4.90 -11.33 2.03
C ALA A 44 4.19 -11.14 3.38
N ALA A 45 4.62 -10.15 4.18
CA ALA A 45 4.02 -9.80 5.45
C ALA A 45 2.92 -8.72 5.33
N MET A 46 2.71 -8.15 4.14
CA MET A 46 1.73 -7.10 3.85
C MET A 46 0.69 -7.54 2.80
N PRO A 47 -0.11 -8.59 3.08
CA PRO A 47 -1.05 -9.14 2.12
C PRO A 47 -2.16 -8.15 1.70
N TYR A 48 -2.54 -7.20 2.56
CA TYR A 48 -3.55 -6.21 2.22
C TYR A 48 -2.99 -5.15 1.25
N VAL A 49 -1.74 -4.71 1.44
CA VAL A 49 -1.06 -3.81 0.51
C VAL A 49 -0.84 -4.50 -0.84
N SER A 50 -0.39 -5.75 -0.86
CA SER A 50 -0.23 -6.52 -2.11
C SER A 50 -1.54 -6.75 -2.85
N ALA A 51 -2.69 -6.80 -2.15
CA ALA A 51 -4.00 -6.94 -2.78
C ALA A 51 -4.56 -5.64 -3.40
N LEU A 52 -3.95 -4.48 -3.13
CA LEU A 52 -4.38 -3.19 -3.66
C LEU A 52 -3.71 -2.81 -4.99
N VAL A 53 -2.65 -3.52 -5.38
CA VAL A 53 -1.86 -3.31 -6.61
C VAL A 53 -2.23 -4.36 -7.64
#